data_AF-A0A938EH90-F1
#
_entry.id   AF-A0A938EH90-F1
#
_cell.length_a   1.000
_cell.length_b   1.000
_cell.length_c   1.000
_cell.angle_alpha   90.00
_cell.angle_beta   90.00
_cell.angle_gamma   90.00
#
_symmetry.space_group_name_H-M   'P 1'
#
loop_
_entity.id
_entity.type
_entity.pdbx_description
1 polymer ?
#
loop_
_entity_poly.entity_id
_entity_poly.type
_entity_poly.pdbx_seq_one_letter_code
_entity_poly.pdbx_strand_id
1 'polypeptide(L)'
;MDAGKDDDWEALERRAADGDVDAMIILGALAEESGDLEAAREWYLKAAELGDSGSMAGLGALAQGSGDLEAAREWYLKAAELGDSTAMANLGVLAAESGDLEAGREWFLKAAENGDENAAAILNQLGE
;
A
#
# COMPACT_ATOMS: atom_id res chain seq x y z
N MET A 1 -21.56 -22.17 10.65
CA MET A 1 -20.42 -23.05 10.34
C MET A 1 -19.47 -22.21 9.52
N ASP A 2 -18.52 -21.56 10.18
CA ASP A 2 -17.44 -20.78 9.53
C ASP A 2 -16.05 -21.27 10.01
N ALA A 3 -15.99 -22.51 10.51
CA ALA A 3 -14.79 -23.08 11.13
C ALA A 3 -13.56 -23.18 10.20
N GLY A 4 -13.71 -22.91 8.89
CA GLY A 4 -12.58 -22.82 7.96
C GLY A 4 -11.86 -21.48 8.06
N LYS A 5 -12.59 -20.36 8.08
CA LYS A 5 -12.01 -19.01 8.17
C LYS A 5 -11.27 -18.79 9.49
N ASP A 6 -11.83 -19.31 10.59
CA ASP A 6 -11.21 -19.23 11.91
C ASP A 6 -9.90 -20.05 11.97
N ASP A 7 -9.88 -21.28 11.42
CA ASP A 7 -8.68 -22.15 11.41
C ASP A 7 -7.56 -21.59 10.52
N ASP A 8 -7.93 -21.05 9.34
CA ASP A 8 -6.99 -20.37 8.44
C ASP A 8 -6.40 -19.11 9.10
N TRP A 9 -7.20 -18.34 9.84
CA TRP A 9 -6.76 -17.15 10.56
C TRP A 9 -5.79 -17.48 11.69
N GLU A 10 -6.14 -18.43 12.57
CA GLU A 10 -5.27 -18.84 13.69
C GLU A 10 -3.92 -19.39 13.18
N ALA A 11 -3.93 -20.12 12.06
CA ALA A 11 -2.72 -20.61 11.43
C ALA A 11 -1.84 -19.48 10.88
N LEU A 12 -2.46 -18.47 10.25
CA LEU A 12 -1.76 -17.27 9.78
C LEU A 12 -1.16 -16.48 10.94
N GLU A 13 -1.91 -16.27 12.03
CA GLU A 13 -1.40 -15.56 13.21
C GLU A 13 -0.17 -16.25 13.80
N ARG A 14 -0.19 -17.59 13.88
CA ARG A 14 0.95 -18.37 14.36
C ARG A 14 2.18 -18.20 13.47
N ARG A 15 2.00 -18.19 12.15
CA ARG A 15 3.10 -17.96 11.19
C ARG A 15 3.63 -16.54 11.29
N ALA A 16 2.74 -15.56 11.34
CA ALA A 16 3.10 -14.15 11.51
C ALA A 16 3.87 -13.93 12.81
N ALA A 17 3.50 -14.62 13.91
CA ALA A 17 4.24 -14.58 15.17
C ALA A 17 5.66 -15.17 15.08
N ASP A 18 5.94 -16.03 14.11
CA ASP A 18 7.27 -16.56 13.80
C ASP A 18 8.08 -15.66 12.84
N GLY A 19 7.49 -14.54 12.40
CA GLY A 19 8.13 -13.59 11.48
C GLY A 19 7.83 -13.82 10.00
N ASP A 20 6.83 -14.65 9.69
CA ASP A 20 6.38 -14.87 8.31
C ASP A 20 5.69 -13.61 7.76
N VAL A 21 6.38 -12.91 6.86
CA VAL A 21 5.91 -11.65 6.25
C VAL A 21 4.68 -11.89 5.38
N ASP A 22 4.64 -12.97 4.60
CA ASP A 22 3.47 -13.31 3.78
C ASP A 22 2.22 -13.49 4.66
N ALA A 23 2.37 -14.15 5.80
CA ALA A 23 1.26 -14.31 6.75
C ALA A 23 0.78 -12.96 7.31
N MET A 24 1.69 -12.04 7.63
CA MET A 24 1.33 -10.67 8.05
C MET A 24 0.58 -9.92 6.96
N ILE A 25 1.04 -9.99 5.71
CA ILE A 25 0.38 -9.34 4.56
C ILE A 25 -1.04 -9.87 4.39
N ILE A 26 -1.22 -11.20 4.44
CA ILE A 26 -2.53 -11.84 4.28
C ILE A 26 -3.47 -11.45 5.42
N LEU A 27 -3.01 -11.44 6.68
CA LEU A 27 -3.81 -10.99 7.82
C LEU A 27 -4.23 -9.53 7.68
N GLY A 28 -3.32 -8.66 7.20
CA GLY A 28 -3.61 -7.26 6.91
C GLY A 28 -4.73 -7.10 5.87
N ALA A 29 -4.60 -7.82 4.75
CA ALA A 29 -5.58 -7.77 3.67
C ALA A 29 -6.96 -8.34 4.08
N LEU A 30 -6.98 -9.44 4.83
CA LEU A 30 -8.23 -10.03 5.35
C LEU A 30 -8.93 -9.12 6.36
N ALA A 31 -8.16 -8.46 7.24
CA ALA A 31 -8.69 -7.48 8.17
C ALA A 31 -9.27 -6.27 7.45
N GLU A 32 -8.58 -5.77 6.41
CA GLU A 32 -9.05 -4.67 5.56
C GLU A 32 -10.36 -5.04 4.85
N GLU A 33 -10.44 -6.23 4.24
CA GLU A 33 -11.65 -6.73 3.58
C GLU A 33 -12.83 -6.86 4.56
N SER A 34 -12.54 -7.21 5.82
CA SER A 34 -13.53 -7.32 6.89
C SER A 34 -13.92 -5.96 7.50
N GLY A 35 -13.26 -4.87 7.09
CA GLY A 35 -13.47 -3.52 7.60
C GLY A 35 -12.78 -3.23 8.93
N ASP A 36 -11.95 -4.15 9.44
CA ASP A 36 -11.19 -3.98 10.67
C ASP A 36 -9.87 -3.25 10.36
N LEU A 37 -9.98 -1.95 10.11
CA LEU A 37 -8.85 -1.12 9.66
C LEU A 37 -7.75 -1.00 10.74
N GLU A 38 -8.10 -1.16 12.01
CA GLU A 38 -7.12 -1.19 13.11
C GLU A 38 -6.25 -2.44 13.01
N ALA A 39 -6.85 -3.64 12.90
CA ALA A 39 -6.07 -4.87 12.71
C ALA A 39 -5.29 -4.86 11.39
N ALA A 40 -5.89 -4.35 10.31
CA ALA A 40 -5.20 -4.22 9.01
C ALA A 40 -3.92 -3.39 9.14
N ARG A 41 -4.03 -2.22 9.80
CA ARG A 41 -2.89 -1.35 10.07
C ARG A 41 -1.83 -2.05 10.92
N GLU A 42 -2.22 -2.78 11.97
CA GLU A 42 -1.26 -3.48 12.83
C GLU A 42 -0.46 -4.53 12.06
N TRP A 43 -1.12 -5.31 11.21
CA TRP A 43 -0.45 -6.37 10.43
C TRP A 43 0.43 -5.80 9.32
N TYR A 44 -0.05 -4.80 8.58
CA TYR A 44 0.79 -4.12 7.59
C TYR A 44 1.97 -3.40 8.24
N LEU A 45 1.83 -2.84 9.45
CA LEU A 45 2.96 -2.25 10.17
C LEU A 45 4.06 -3.27 10.44
N LYS A 46 3.70 -4.46 10.94
CA LYS A 46 4.68 -5.53 11.20
C LYS A 46 5.41 -5.97 9.92
N ALA A 47 4.68 -6.14 8.81
CA ALA A 47 5.28 -6.49 7.53
C ALA A 47 6.18 -5.36 6.98
N ALA A 48 5.74 -4.11 7.09
CA ALA A 48 6.51 -2.93 6.70
C ALA A 48 7.80 -2.77 7.52
N GLU A 49 7.78 -3.06 8.83
CA GLU A 49 8.99 -3.07 9.67
C GLU A 49 10.01 -4.13 9.23
N LEU A 50 9.55 -5.18 8.53
CA LEU A 50 10.39 -6.20 7.92
C LEU A 50 10.79 -5.88 6.47
N GLY A 51 10.42 -4.70 5.96
CA GLY A 51 10.82 -4.19 4.66
C GLY A 51 9.86 -4.51 3.51
N ASP A 52 8.65 -4.99 3.79
CA ASP A 52 7.65 -5.20 2.76
C ASP A 52 7.08 -3.87 2.23
N SER A 53 7.36 -3.57 0.97
CA SER A 53 6.92 -2.31 0.33
C SER A 53 5.42 -2.28 0.05
N GLY A 54 4.82 -3.44 -0.24
CA GLY A 54 3.38 -3.56 -0.47
C GLY A 54 2.56 -3.18 0.77
N SER A 55 2.99 -3.63 1.95
CA SER A 55 2.39 -3.26 3.23
C SER A 55 2.62 -1.79 3.58
N MET A 56 3.78 -1.22 3.22
CA MET A 56 3.98 0.23 3.32
C MET A 56 2.98 0.98 2.43
N ALA A 57 2.73 0.52 1.20
CA ALA A 57 1.70 1.09 0.35
C ALA A 57 0.29 0.92 0.94
N GLY A 58 -0.02 -0.23 1.53
CA GLY A 58 -1.28 -0.49 2.24
C GLY A 58 -1.49 0.46 3.43
N LEU A 59 -0.47 0.71 4.24
CA LEU A 59 -0.51 1.71 5.32
C LEU A 59 -0.77 3.12 4.77
N GLY A 60 -0.17 3.46 3.63
CA GLY A 60 -0.43 4.70 2.93
C GLY A 60 -1.91 4.85 2.53
N ALA A 61 -2.49 3.79 1.97
CA ALA A 61 -3.89 3.75 1.56
C ALA A 61 -4.85 3.88 2.75
N LEU A 62 -4.58 3.19 3.86
CA LEU A 62 -5.37 3.30 5.09
C LEU A 62 -5.35 4.72 5.67
N ALA A 63 -4.18 5.37 5.67
CA ALA A 63 -4.05 6.75 6.14
C ALA A 63 -4.79 7.72 5.21
N GLN A 64 -4.65 7.55 3.89
CA GLN A 64 -5.37 8.36 2.89
C GLN A 64 -6.89 8.21 3.04
N GLY A 65 -7.40 6.99 3.21
CA GLY A 65 -8.82 6.71 3.45
C GLY A 65 -9.36 7.34 4.74
N SER A 66 -8.49 7.56 5.73
CA SER A 66 -8.80 8.28 6.97
C SER A 66 -8.66 9.80 6.86
N GLY A 67 -8.20 10.31 5.71
CA GLY A 67 -7.92 11.73 5.47
C GLY A 67 -6.56 12.22 5.99
N ASP A 68 -5.71 11.33 6.50
CA ASP A 68 -4.37 11.67 6.98
C ASP A 68 -3.37 11.64 5.81
N LEU A 69 -3.44 12.67 4.97
CA LEU A 69 -2.64 12.75 3.73
C LEU A 69 -1.13 12.87 4.00
N GLU A 70 -0.75 13.42 5.17
CA GLU A 70 0.66 13.53 5.57
C GLU A 70 1.23 12.14 5.86
N ALA A 71 0.59 11.34 6.72
CA ALA A 71 1.02 9.97 6.98
C ALA A 71 0.94 9.10 5.72
N ALA A 72 -0.08 9.30 4.88
CA ALA A 72 -0.20 8.58 3.61
C ALA A 72 1.03 8.81 2.73
N ARG A 73 1.41 10.08 2.55
CA ARG A 73 2.59 10.47 1.79
C ARG A 73 3.87 9.88 2.37
N GLU A 74 4.05 9.90 3.69
CA GLU A 74 5.24 9.32 4.33
C GLU A 74 5.38 7.82 4.05
N TRP A 75 4.27 7.07 4.14
CA TRP A 75 4.28 5.64 3.87
C TRP A 75 4.52 5.32 2.40
N TYR A 76 3.86 6.03 1.49
CA TYR A 76 4.10 5.84 0.07
C TYR A 76 5.53 6.22 -0.34
N LEU A 77 6.14 7.24 0.27
CA LEU A 77 7.54 7.58 0.02
C LEU A 77 8.47 6.43 0.41
N LYS A 78 8.29 5.83 1.59
CA LYS A 78 9.10 4.67 2.02
C LYS A 78 8.96 3.48 1.06
N ALA A 79 7.73 3.17 0.64
CA ALA A 79 7.48 2.11 -0.34
C ALA A 79 8.15 2.41 -1.70
N ALA A 80 8.02 3.66 -2.18
CA ALA A 80 8.63 4.10 -3.42
C ALA A 80 10.18 4.07 -3.38
N GLU A 81 10.80 4.35 -2.23
CA GLU A 81 12.25 4.19 -2.03
C GLU A 81 12.71 2.73 -2.19
N LEU A 82 11.80 1.76 -1.98
CA LEU A 82 12.04 0.34 -2.22
C LEU A 82 11.64 -0.12 -3.63
N GLY A 83 11.20 0.79 -4.49
CA GLY A 83 10.82 0.49 -5.88
C GLY A 83 9.34 0.13 -6.08
N ASP A 84 8.48 0.35 -5.08
CA ASP A 84 7.06 0.04 -5.18
C ASP A 84 6.35 0.98 -6.16
N SER A 85 5.97 0.44 -7.32
CA SER A 85 5.39 1.21 -8.41
C SER A 85 3.98 1.71 -8.08
N THR A 86 3.22 0.95 -7.30
CA THR A 86 1.88 1.34 -6.83
C THR A 86 1.95 2.54 -5.88
N ALA A 87 2.89 2.54 -4.93
CA ALA A 87 3.11 3.68 -4.06
C ALA A 87 3.56 4.93 -4.84
N MET A 88 4.41 4.78 -5.86
CA MET A 88 4.77 5.88 -6.75
C MET A 88 3.55 6.44 -7.47
N ALA A 89 2.66 5.58 -8.00
CA ALA A 89 1.42 6.03 -8.65
C ALA A 89 0.52 6.80 -7.66
N ASN A 90 0.37 6.31 -6.42
CA ASN A 90 -0.41 6.97 -5.38
C ASN A 90 0.19 8.34 -4.97
N LEU A 91 1.51 8.48 -4.91
CA LEU A 91 2.17 9.79 -4.75
C LEU A 91 1.86 10.73 -5.90
N GLY A 92 1.79 10.20 -7.13
CA GLY A 92 1.38 10.94 -8.32
C GLY A 92 -0.04 11.51 -8.19
N VAL A 93 -0.97 10.67 -7.74
CA VAL A 93 -2.36 11.08 -7.46
C VAL A 93 -2.41 12.14 -6.37
N LEU A 94 -1.78 11.92 -5.21
CA LEU A 94 -1.78 12.88 -4.09
C LEU A 94 -1.21 14.25 -4.48
N ALA A 95 -0.14 14.28 -5.27
CA ALA A 95 0.44 15.52 -5.77
C ALA A 95 -0.52 16.24 -6.74
N ALA A 96 -1.13 15.50 -7.67
CA ALA A 96 -2.10 16.06 -8.61
C ALA A 96 -3.35 16.61 -7.91
N GLU A 97 -3.88 15.90 -6.90
CA GLU A 97 -5.01 16.36 -6.09
C GLU A 97 -4.68 17.61 -5.27
N SER A 98 -3.42 17.78 -4.89
CA SER A 98 -2.91 18.99 -4.23
C SER A 98 -2.64 20.15 -5.20
N GLY A 99 -2.85 19.95 -6.50
CA GLY A 99 -2.61 20.93 -7.56
C GLY A 99 -1.18 20.95 -8.10
N ASP A 100 -0.29 20.09 -7.61
CA ASP A 100 1.10 19.97 -8.07
C ASP A 100 1.20 18.95 -9.20
N LEU A 101 0.73 19.36 -10.38
CA LEU A 101 0.69 18.51 -11.58
C LEU A 101 2.08 18.10 -12.08
N GLU A 102 3.10 18.94 -11.83
CA GLU A 102 4.48 18.64 -12.21
C GLU A 102 5.03 17.49 -11.37
N ALA A 103 4.98 17.58 -10.04
CA ALA A 103 5.39 16.47 -9.17
C ALA A 103 4.53 15.23 -9.39
N GLY A 104 3.22 15.40 -9.64
CA GLY A 104 2.32 14.31 -9.97
C GLY A 104 2.81 13.52 -11.19
N ARG A 105 3.14 14.24 -12.27
CA ARG A 105 3.68 13.64 -13.50
C ARG A 105 5.03 12.96 -13.27
N GLU A 106 5.92 13.56 -12.47
CA GLU A 106 7.22 12.93 -12.14
C GLU A 106 7.04 11.59 -11.42
N TRP A 107 6.09 11.51 -10.48
CA TRP A 107 5.78 10.26 -9.79
C TRP A 107 5.15 9.21 -10.71
N PHE A 108 4.24 9.60 -11.59
CA PHE A 108 3.70 8.69 -12.60
C PHE A 108 4.79 8.19 -13.57
N LEU A 109 5.76 9.02 -13.93
CA LEU A 109 6.91 8.59 -14.75
C LEU A 109 7.70 7.50 -14.04
N LYS A 110 8.07 7.72 -12.77
CA LYS A 110 8.79 6.72 -11.99
C LYS A 110 7.99 5.42 -11.83
N ALA A 111 6.69 5.51 -11.60
CA ALA A 111 5.81 4.34 -11.51
C ALA A 111 5.82 3.54 -12.82
N ALA A 112 5.66 4.21 -13.97
CA ALA A 112 5.70 3.58 -15.28
C ALA A 112 7.06 2.95 -15.60
N GLU A 113 8.17 3.60 -15.23
CA GLU A 113 9.53 3.05 -15.36
C GLU A 113 9.73 1.80 -14.50
N ASN A 114 8.98 1.66 -13.40
CA ASN A 114 8.96 0.48 -12.53
C ASN A 114 7.84 -0.52 -12.90
N GLY A 115 7.21 -0.36 -14.07
CA GLY A 115 6.25 -1.34 -14.61
C GLY A 115 4.78 -1.08 -14.27
N ASP A 116 4.43 0.06 -13.68
CA ASP A 116 3.02 0.41 -13.46
C ASP A 116 2.33 0.81 -14.77
N GLU A 117 1.52 -0.10 -15.30
CA GLU A 117 0.80 0.09 -16.57
C GLU A 117 -0.27 1.20 -16.46
N ASN A 118 -0.85 1.41 -15.28
CA ASN A 118 -1.84 2.47 -15.07
C ASN A 118 -1.17 3.84 -15.13
N ALA A 119 -0.02 3.99 -14.50
CA ALA A 119 0.76 5.22 -14.57
C ALA A 119 1.20 5.54 -16.01
N ALA A 120 1.62 4.53 -16.77
CA ALA A 120 1.91 4.69 -18.21
C ALA A 120 0.68 5.18 -19.00
N ALA A 121 -0.50 4.63 -18.72
CA ALA A 121 -1.75 5.06 -19.36
C ALA A 121 -2.13 6.51 -18.99
N ILE A 122 -1.99 6.90 -17.73
CA ILE A 122 -2.24 8.27 -17.25
C ILE A 122 -1.31 9.26 -17.95
N LEU A 123 -0.03 8.93 -18.09
CA LEU A 123 0.93 9.79 -18.78
C LEU A 123 0.61 9.99 -20.25
N ASN A 124 0.11 8.95 -20.93
CA ASN A 124 -0.33 9.09 -22.31
C ASN A 124 -1.50 10.08 -22.43
N GLN A 125 -2.46 10.03 -21.50
CA GLN A 125 -3.58 10.97 -21.47
C GLN A 125 -3.17 12.40 -21.14
N LEU A 126 -2.11 12.60 -20.35
CA LEU A 126 -1.60 13.93 -19.99
C LEU A 126 -0.75 14.59 -21.10
N GLY A 127 -0.28 13.80 -22.07
CA GLY A 127 0.58 14.26 -23.17
C GLY A 127 -0.12 14.55 -24.49
N GLU A 128 -1.40 14.17 -24.62
CA GLU A 128 -2.25 14.39 -25.81
C GLU A 128 -3.09 15.67 -25.74
#